data_AF-A0A840PSH5-F1
#
_entry.id   AF-A0A840PSH5-F1
#
_cell.length_a   1.000
_cell.length_b   1.000
_cell.length_c   1.000
_cell.angle_alpha   90.00
_cell.angle_beta   90.00
_cell.angle_gamma   90.00
#
_symmetry.space_group_name_H-M   'P 1'
#
loop_
_entity.id
_entity.type
_entity.pdbx_description
1 polymer ?
#
loop_
_entity_poly.entity_id
_entity_poly.type
_entity_poly.pdbx_seq_one_letter_code
_entity_poly.pdbx_strand_id
1 'polypeptide(L)'
;MLKRLIILVILLVMIKPAYDLSKQIWDEIVNWLDINSAITTMENINISEIGKTAKETIYETASTISALQATVHLPEKVQSVEELADAFFYHFSHWETNFEIHYVGSTSDIEHIIQQAVEEASNRDHYILGHLSDRKIEYEYGKYKAKIKVQQQYLTNAVHEQYVDERIAAILASVDVNSMSDFEKVKFVNDYIVKNTVYSTDTSLSPHSACAVLKENKGVCQGYALLALKMLRDLGIETLYVVGEVHTGPHAWNLVKVDGEWYHLDTTWNDPVPDRGNAVRYQYFLLDDATMKLDHRWNEADYPKAISKKYTVMSKIDHAYEKDGYIYYSNIADDHRLYRLNLSTGENKRLTKSRAQYIVGLGEWIFFSNYSKGAYLARIRTDGSDESIIYREKVSDLLVEDGYLIFATDEGLKKMEIRNF
;
A
#
# COMPACT_ATOMS: atom_id res chain seq x y z
N MET A 1 -45.10 -9.27 -40.56
CA MET A 1 -44.23 -9.98 -39.59
C MET A 1 -42.78 -9.64 -39.94
N LEU A 2 -42.23 -8.59 -39.32
CA LEU A 2 -40.84 -8.18 -39.57
C LEU A 2 -39.93 -9.17 -38.81
N LYS A 3 -39.12 -9.92 -39.55
CA LYS A 3 -38.17 -10.90 -38.99
C LYS A 3 -37.30 -10.20 -37.95
N ARG A 4 -37.24 -10.78 -36.75
CA ARG A 4 -36.33 -10.39 -35.67
C ARG A 4 -34.92 -10.41 -36.23
N LEU A 5 -34.35 -9.23 -36.47
CA LEU A 5 -32.93 -9.10 -36.74
C LEU A 5 -32.24 -9.27 -35.37
N ILE A 6 -31.99 -10.52 -34.99
CA ILE A 6 -31.09 -10.83 -33.87
C ILE A 6 -29.70 -10.56 -34.43
N ILE A 7 -29.17 -9.38 -34.13
CA ILE A 7 -27.79 -9.05 -34.44
C ILE A 7 -26.94 -9.69 -33.33
N LEU A 8 -26.16 -10.69 -33.70
CA LEU A 8 -25.13 -11.32 -32.88
C LEU A 8 -23.81 -10.66 -33.29
N VAL A 9 -23.31 -9.73 -32.48
CA VAL A 9 -22.03 -9.05 -32.76
C VAL A 9 -21.09 -9.19 -31.56
N ILE A 10 -19.81 -9.30 -31.91
CA ILE A 10 -18.73 -10.10 -31.31
C ILE A 10 -17.92 -9.28 -30.29
N LEU A 11 -17.56 -9.96 -29.19
CA LEU A 11 -16.35 -9.79 -28.38
C LEU A 11 -15.75 -8.38 -28.27
N LEU A 12 -16.26 -7.57 -27.34
CA LEU A 12 -15.45 -6.47 -26.80
C LEU A 12 -14.45 -7.05 -25.80
N VAL A 13 -13.18 -7.15 -26.22
CA VAL A 13 -12.03 -7.26 -25.32
C VAL A 13 -11.56 -5.85 -25.05
N MET A 14 -11.99 -5.26 -23.93
CA MET A 14 -11.44 -3.99 -23.49
C MET A 14 -10.06 -4.28 -22.92
N ILE A 15 -9.01 -4.02 -23.71
CA ILE A 15 -7.62 -4.24 -23.33
C ILE A 15 -7.25 -3.23 -22.24
N LYS A 16 -7.14 -3.80 -21.03
CA LYS A 16 -6.18 -3.60 -19.94
C LYS A 16 -6.10 -2.22 -19.24
N PRO A 17 -6.29 -2.16 -17.91
CA PRO A 17 -5.77 -1.04 -17.13
C PRO A 17 -4.23 -0.97 -17.27
N ALA A 18 -3.63 0.19 -17.00
CA ALA A 18 -2.29 0.66 -17.37
C ALA A 18 -1.07 -0.30 -17.17
N TYR A 19 -1.25 -1.50 -16.63
CA TYR A 19 -0.23 -2.40 -16.09
C TYR A 19 0.56 -3.25 -17.11
N ASP A 20 0.22 -3.20 -18.39
CA ASP A 20 0.73 -4.18 -19.37
C ASP A 20 2.07 -3.81 -20.04
N LEU A 21 2.64 -2.62 -19.77
CA LEU A 21 4.00 -2.26 -20.20
C LEU A 21 5.11 -2.88 -19.31
N SER A 22 4.75 -3.40 -18.13
CA SER A 22 5.73 -3.86 -17.13
C SER A 22 6.54 -5.08 -17.59
N LYS A 23 5.91 -6.03 -18.28
CA LYS A 23 6.52 -7.35 -18.56
C LYS A 23 7.71 -7.29 -19.54
N GLN A 24 7.70 -6.36 -20.49
CA GLN A 24 8.72 -6.24 -21.53
C GLN A 24 9.93 -5.41 -21.07
N ILE A 25 9.72 -4.49 -20.13
CA ILE A 25 10.76 -3.67 -19.50
C ILE A 25 11.50 -4.47 -18.41
N TRP A 26 10.81 -5.43 -17.77
CA TRP A 26 11.39 -6.29 -16.73
C TRP A 26 12.55 -7.16 -17.22
N ASP A 27 12.53 -7.71 -18.44
CA ASP A 27 13.64 -8.52 -18.96
C ASP A 27 14.96 -7.70 -19.08
N GLU A 28 14.87 -6.37 -19.23
CA GLU A 28 16.02 -5.47 -19.23
C GLU A 28 16.50 -5.12 -17.81
N ILE A 29 15.59 -5.05 -16.83
CA ILE A 29 15.89 -4.75 -15.42
C ILE A 29 16.42 -6.00 -14.68
N VAL A 30 15.86 -7.18 -14.94
CA VAL A 30 16.33 -8.47 -14.37
C VAL A 30 17.79 -8.73 -14.77
N ASN A 31 18.16 -8.46 -16.03
CA ASN A 31 19.56 -8.57 -16.49
C ASN A 31 20.53 -7.60 -15.79
N TRP A 32 20.03 -6.49 -15.23
CA TRP A 32 20.84 -5.56 -14.46
C TRP A 32 20.95 -5.95 -12.97
N LEU A 33 19.91 -6.56 -12.40
CA LEU A 33 19.83 -6.96 -10.98
C LEU A 33 20.48 -8.32 -10.66
N ASP A 34 20.62 -9.21 -11.65
CA ASP A 34 21.21 -10.56 -11.50
C ASP A 34 22.70 -10.58 -11.10
N ILE A 35 23.32 -9.42 -10.87
CA ILE A 35 24.72 -9.28 -10.44
C ILE A 35 24.89 -9.34 -8.92
N ASN A 36 23.85 -9.21 -8.09
CA ASN A 36 24.01 -9.20 -6.63
C ASN A 36 23.07 -10.18 -5.91
N SER A 37 23.70 -11.21 -5.37
CA SER A 37 23.16 -12.51 -4.98
C SER A 37 22.44 -12.61 -3.62
N ALA A 38 21.60 -13.65 -3.55
CA ALA A 38 21.44 -14.67 -2.50
C ALA A 38 20.36 -14.49 -1.40
N ILE A 39 19.56 -15.56 -1.30
CA ILE A 39 18.35 -15.83 -0.51
C ILE A 39 18.68 -16.34 0.90
N THR A 40 17.89 -16.01 1.94
CA THR A 40 17.30 -17.01 2.88
C THR A 40 16.13 -16.48 3.74
N THR A 41 15.24 -17.44 4.04
CA THR A 41 13.86 -17.46 4.60
C THR A 41 13.69 -17.19 6.10
N MET A 42 12.48 -16.76 6.51
CA MET A 42 11.91 -17.03 7.85
C MET A 42 10.44 -17.46 7.80
N GLU A 43 10.12 -18.49 8.58
CA GLU A 43 8.87 -19.24 8.69
C GLU A 43 7.95 -18.75 9.83
N ASN A 44 6.64 -18.87 9.57
CA ASN A 44 5.55 -19.32 10.46
C ASN A 44 5.22 -18.57 11.76
N ILE A 45 4.08 -17.86 11.76
CA ILE A 45 3.26 -17.60 12.96
C ILE A 45 2.00 -18.47 12.90
N ASN A 46 1.78 -19.24 13.97
CA ASN A 46 0.72 -20.25 14.11
C ASN A 46 -0.56 -19.62 14.67
N ILE A 47 -1.65 -19.61 13.89
CA ILE A 47 -2.91 -18.86 14.15
C ILE A 47 -3.82 -19.61 15.16
N SER A 48 -3.28 -20.16 16.25
CA SER A 48 -4.07 -20.97 17.20
C SER A 48 -4.45 -20.27 18.52
N GLU A 49 -4.07 -18.99 18.71
CA GLU A 49 -4.27 -18.27 19.99
C GLU A 49 -5.18 -17.03 19.89
N ILE A 50 -6.23 -17.06 19.06
CA ILE A 50 -7.24 -15.98 19.09
C ILE A 50 -8.34 -16.35 20.10
N GLY A 51 -8.32 -15.69 21.26
CA GLY A 51 -9.28 -15.85 22.35
C GLY A 51 -10.72 -15.42 21.98
N LYS A 52 -11.72 -15.97 22.70
CA LYS A 52 -13.16 -15.77 22.46
C LYS A 52 -13.60 -14.30 22.37
N THR A 53 -12.97 -13.40 23.11
CA THR A 53 -13.27 -11.95 23.14
C THR A 53 -12.80 -11.20 21.89
N ALA A 54 -11.72 -11.66 21.24
CA ALA A 54 -11.29 -11.11 19.95
C ALA A 54 -12.27 -11.50 18.84
N LYS A 55 -12.91 -12.68 18.93
CA LYS A 55 -13.94 -13.12 17.98
C LYS A 55 -15.17 -12.20 17.97
N GLU A 56 -15.66 -11.80 19.14
CA GLU A 56 -16.84 -10.91 19.25
C GLU A 56 -16.52 -9.49 18.75
N THR A 57 -15.30 -9.01 19.01
CA THR A 57 -14.81 -7.73 18.48
C THR A 57 -14.61 -7.79 16.96
N ILE A 58 -14.07 -8.89 16.42
CA ILE A 58 -13.98 -9.16 14.98
C ILE A 58 -15.36 -9.12 14.32
N TYR A 59 -16.42 -9.61 14.99
CA TYR A 59 -17.79 -9.54 14.46
C TYR A 59 -18.36 -8.11 14.44
N GLU A 60 -18.05 -7.26 15.43
CA GLU A 60 -18.49 -5.86 15.42
C GLU A 60 -17.71 -5.00 14.41
N THR A 61 -16.40 -5.19 14.24
CA THR A 61 -15.62 -4.46 13.22
C THR A 61 -15.87 -4.99 11.81
N ALA A 62 -16.04 -6.31 11.63
CA ALA A 62 -16.48 -6.87 10.36
C ALA A 62 -17.90 -6.43 9.98
N SER A 63 -18.75 -6.06 10.97
CA SER A 63 -20.09 -5.53 10.68
C SER A 63 -20.05 -4.17 9.97
N THR A 64 -18.97 -3.39 10.12
CA THR A 64 -18.79 -2.12 9.39
C THR A 64 -18.20 -2.35 7.99
N ILE A 65 -17.29 -3.33 7.85
CA ILE A 65 -16.66 -3.73 6.57
C ILE A 65 -17.69 -4.41 5.64
N SER A 66 -18.55 -5.26 6.18
CA SER A 66 -19.66 -5.91 5.46
C SER A 66 -20.81 -4.94 5.12
N ALA A 67 -20.98 -3.85 5.86
CA ALA A 67 -22.09 -2.91 5.66
C ALA A 67 -22.03 -2.16 4.32
N LEU A 68 -20.85 -1.96 3.72
CA LEU A 68 -20.74 -1.32 2.40
C LEU A 68 -21.12 -2.28 1.26
N GLN A 69 -20.69 -3.55 1.32
CA GLN A 69 -21.12 -4.57 0.35
C GLN A 69 -22.60 -4.93 0.50
N ALA A 70 -23.15 -4.87 1.72
CA ALA A 70 -24.57 -5.14 2.00
C ALA A 70 -25.54 -4.05 1.48
N THR A 71 -25.04 -2.91 0.97
CA THR A 71 -25.87 -1.80 0.46
C THR A 71 -25.98 -1.74 -1.06
N VAL A 72 -25.18 -2.53 -1.79
CA VAL A 72 -25.25 -2.57 -3.25
C VAL A 72 -26.31 -3.59 -3.65
N HIS A 73 -27.46 -3.10 -4.10
CA HIS A 73 -28.56 -3.95 -4.57
C HIS A 73 -28.57 -4.02 -6.09
N LEU A 74 -28.80 -5.23 -6.61
CA LEU A 74 -29.05 -5.40 -8.03
C LEU A 74 -30.37 -4.67 -8.39
N PRO A 75 -30.37 -3.79 -9.40
CA PRO A 75 -31.58 -3.07 -9.78
C PRO A 75 -32.71 -4.01 -10.20
N GLU A 76 -33.95 -3.72 -9.75
CA GLU A 76 -35.13 -4.51 -10.17
C GLU A 76 -35.38 -4.43 -11.69
N LYS A 77 -34.98 -3.31 -12.29
CA LYS A 77 -35.08 -3.04 -13.72
C LYS A 77 -33.82 -2.31 -14.17
N VAL A 78 -33.38 -2.61 -15.39
CA VAL A 78 -32.23 -1.98 -16.02
C VAL A 78 -32.68 -1.35 -17.32
N GLN A 79 -32.92 -0.03 -17.33
CA GLN A 79 -33.56 0.70 -18.43
C GLN A 79 -32.80 1.95 -18.88
N SER A 80 -31.81 2.36 -18.10
CA SER A 80 -30.91 3.49 -18.36
C SER A 80 -29.44 3.05 -18.30
N VAL A 81 -28.53 3.95 -18.71
CA VAL A 81 -27.08 3.73 -18.56
C VAL A 81 -26.69 3.64 -17.09
N GLU A 82 -27.26 4.50 -16.24
CA GLU A 82 -27.00 4.54 -14.80
C GLU A 82 -27.41 3.23 -14.12
N GLU A 83 -28.63 2.72 -14.40
CA GLU A 83 -29.07 1.42 -13.85
C GLU A 83 -28.27 0.25 -14.43
N LEU A 84 -27.77 0.36 -15.66
CA LEU A 84 -26.87 -0.65 -16.22
C LEU A 84 -25.52 -0.61 -15.51
N ALA A 85 -25.01 0.57 -15.17
CA ALA A 85 -23.82 0.76 -14.36
C ALA A 85 -24.01 0.23 -12.94
N ASP A 86 -25.18 0.43 -12.32
CA ASP A 86 -25.55 -0.16 -11.03
C ASP A 86 -25.47 -1.69 -11.08
N ALA A 87 -26.03 -2.30 -12.14
CA ALA A 87 -25.99 -3.75 -12.33
C ALA A 87 -24.57 -4.28 -12.53
N PHE A 88 -23.75 -3.62 -13.37
CA PHE A 88 -22.33 -3.97 -13.51
C PHE A 88 -21.58 -3.85 -12.19
N PHE A 89 -21.78 -2.75 -11.46
CA PHE A 89 -21.11 -2.51 -10.19
C PHE A 89 -21.51 -3.54 -9.13
N TYR A 90 -22.78 -3.93 -9.08
CA TYR A 90 -23.24 -5.04 -8.24
C TYR A 90 -22.41 -6.29 -8.50
N HIS A 91 -22.31 -6.75 -9.75
CA HIS A 91 -21.55 -7.96 -10.08
C HIS A 91 -20.04 -7.81 -9.81
N PHE A 92 -19.46 -6.64 -10.09
CA PHE A 92 -18.05 -6.35 -9.79
C PHE A 92 -17.75 -6.39 -8.29
N SER A 93 -18.63 -5.83 -7.46
CA SER A 93 -18.49 -5.81 -5.99
C SER A 93 -18.62 -7.19 -5.34
N HIS A 94 -19.26 -8.14 -6.02
CA HIS A 94 -19.39 -9.53 -5.60
C HIS A 94 -18.34 -10.45 -6.24
N TRP A 95 -17.42 -9.90 -7.04
CA TRP A 95 -16.37 -10.65 -7.73
C TRP A 95 -16.92 -11.74 -8.67
N GLU A 96 -18.12 -11.53 -9.20
CA GLU A 96 -18.77 -12.50 -10.07
C GLU A 96 -18.08 -12.53 -11.45
N THR A 97 -17.64 -13.72 -11.85
CA THR A 97 -16.89 -13.91 -13.09
C THR A 97 -17.77 -14.11 -14.31
N ASN A 98 -19.00 -14.61 -14.13
CA ASN A 98 -19.93 -14.87 -15.21
C ASN A 98 -21.33 -14.41 -14.79
N PHE A 99 -21.87 -13.42 -15.48
CA PHE A 99 -23.19 -12.86 -15.16
C PHE A 99 -23.93 -12.40 -16.41
N GLU A 100 -25.23 -12.16 -16.25
CA GLU A 100 -26.13 -11.75 -17.34
C GLU A 100 -27.03 -10.60 -16.89
N ILE A 101 -27.07 -9.54 -17.68
CA ILE A 101 -27.90 -8.36 -17.44
C ILE A 101 -28.96 -8.26 -18.55
N HIS A 102 -30.23 -8.05 -18.15
CA HIS A 102 -31.34 -7.80 -19.08
C HIS A 102 -31.65 -6.32 -19.12
N TYR A 103 -31.25 -5.65 -20.20
CA TYR A 103 -31.53 -4.25 -20.45
C TYR A 103 -32.86 -4.09 -21.20
N VAL A 104 -33.71 -3.18 -20.72
CA VAL A 104 -35.03 -2.86 -21.29
C VAL A 104 -35.09 -1.36 -21.59
N GLY A 105 -34.64 -0.99 -22.78
CA GLY A 105 -34.58 0.39 -23.25
C GLY A 105 -34.20 0.43 -24.72
N SER A 106 -34.10 1.63 -25.31
CA SER A 106 -33.61 1.76 -26.69
C SER A 106 -32.22 1.14 -26.83
N THR A 107 -32.03 0.27 -27.82
CA THR A 107 -30.74 -0.38 -28.12
C THR A 107 -30.09 0.18 -29.38
N SER A 108 -30.50 1.39 -29.80
CA SER A 108 -30.00 2.02 -31.03
C SER A 108 -28.48 2.23 -31.01
N ASP A 109 -27.89 2.36 -29.82
CA ASP A 109 -26.46 2.53 -29.58
C ASP A 109 -25.98 1.64 -28.43
N ILE A 110 -26.33 0.35 -28.50
CA ILE A 110 -26.12 -0.59 -27.38
C ILE A 110 -24.65 -0.75 -26.99
N GLU A 111 -23.73 -0.61 -27.96
CA GLU A 111 -22.29 -0.70 -27.71
C GLU A 111 -21.80 0.43 -26.82
N HIS A 112 -22.16 1.68 -27.16
CA HIS A 112 -21.80 2.85 -26.37
C HIS A 112 -22.47 2.84 -24.99
N ILE A 113 -23.75 2.44 -24.92
CA ILE A 113 -24.48 2.27 -23.66
C ILE A 113 -23.75 1.31 -22.71
N ILE A 114 -23.31 0.15 -23.23
CA ILE A 114 -22.57 -0.84 -22.43
C ILE A 114 -21.21 -0.27 -22.03
N GLN A 115 -20.48 0.36 -22.95
CA GLN A 115 -19.16 0.92 -22.67
C GLN A 115 -19.22 1.98 -21.56
N GLN A 116 -20.15 2.93 -21.67
CA GLN A 116 -20.35 3.97 -20.67
C GLN A 116 -20.75 3.38 -19.32
N ALA A 117 -21.70 2.42 -19.30
CA ALA A 117 -22.12 1.78 -18.06
C ALA A 117 -20.99 1.02 -17.35
N VAL A 118 -20.14 0.33 -18.12
CA VAL A 118 -18.97 -0.38 -17.60
C VAL A 118 -17.93 0.61 -17.03
N GLU A 119 -17.68 1.71 -17.72
CA GLU A 119 -16.75 2.75 -17.27
C GLU A 119 -17.26 3.42 -15.97
N GLU A 120 -18.53 3.83 -15.97
CA GLU A 120 -19.19 4.40 -14.78
C GLU A 120 -19.12 3.42 -13.61
N ALA A 121 -19.49 2.16 -13.80
CA ALA A 121 -19.43 1.12 -12.77
C ALA A 121 -18.02 0.88 -12.23
N SER A 122 -17.02 0.82 -13.12
CA SER A 122 -15.63 0.57 -12.73
C SER A 122 -15.07 1.70 -11.87
N ASN A 123 -15.48 2.95 -12.12
CA ASN A 123 -14.98 4.12 -11.39
C ASN A 123 -15.69 4.38 -10.05
N ARG A 124 -16.73 3.63 -9.69
CA ARG A 124 -17.47 3.85 -8.43
C ARG A 124 -16.69 3.47 -7.18
N ASP A 125 -15.81 2.48 -7.30
CA ASP A 125 -14.93 2.09 -6.21
C ASP A 125 -13.54 1.73 -6.74
N HIS A 126 -12.55 2.46 -6.24
CA HIS A 126 -11.18 2.32 -6.73
C HIS A 126 -10.51 1.02 -6.27
N TYR A 127 -10.98 0.38 -5.21
CA TYR A 127 -10.46 -0.91 -4.78
C TYR A 127 -10.93 -2.02 -5.74
N ILE A 128 -12.20 -1.96 -6.16
CA ILE A 128 -12.74 -2.82 -7.23
C ILE A 128 -12.03 -2.52 -8.56
N LEU A 129 -11.90 -1.24 -8.94
CA LEU A 129 -11.19 -0.81 -10.15
C LEU A 129 -9.79 -1.42 -10.25
N GLY A 130 -9.05 -1.37 -9.14
CA GLY A 130 -7.71 -1.93 -9.05
C GLY A 130 -7.65 -3.46 -9.17
N HIS A 131 -8.77 -4.17 -9.19
CA HIS A 131 -8.80 -5.62 -9.36
C HIS A 131 -9.48 -6.07 -10.66
N LEU A 132 -10.06 -5.15 -11.44
CA LEU A 132 -10.62 -5.46 -12.74
C LEU A 132 -9.51 -5.81 -13.74
N SER A 133 -9.73 -6.90 -14.49
CA SER A 133 -8.83 -7.37 -15.55
C SER A 133 -9.64 -7.61 -16.82
N ASP A 134 -9.16 -8.54 -17.67
CA ASP A 134 -9.75 -8.85 -18.96
C ASP A 134 -11.26 -9.12 -18.85
N ARG A 135 -12.01 -8.51 -19.74
CA ARG A 135 -13.45 -8.63 -19.82
C ARG A 135 -13.84 -9.07 -21.23
N LYS A 136 -14.78 -10.00 -21.29
CA LYS A 136 -15.48 -10.38 -22.51
C LYS A 136 -16.97 -10.10 -22.35
N ILE A 137 -17.53 -9.34 -23.28
CA ILE A 137 -18.98 -9.08 -23.33
C ILE A 137 -19.54 -9.64 -24.63
N GLU A 138 -20.63 -10.39 -24.51
CA GLU A 138 -21.46 -10.86 -25.62
C GLU A 138 -22.89 -10.36 -25.39
N TYR A 139 -23.55 -9.82 -26.42
CA TYR A 139 -24.91 -9.33 -26.26
C TYR A 139 -25.80 -9.68 -27.45
N GLU A 140 -27.06 -9.99 -27.13
CA GLU A 140 -28.14 -10.25 -28.08
C GLU A 140 -29.21 -9.18 -27.89
N TYR A 141 -29.58 -8.46 -28.94
CA TYR A 141 -30.53 -7.35 -28.80
C TYR A 141 -31.58 -7.29 -29.90
N GLY A 142 -32.71 -6.68 -29.56
CA GLY A 142 -33.72 -6.18 -30.49
C GLY A 142 -34.06 -4.74 -30.11
N LYS A 143 -34.96 -4.09 -30.86
CA LYS A 143 -35.17 -2.63 -30.80
C LYS A 143 -35.23 -1.98 -29.40
N TYR A 144 -35.82 -2.67 -28.42
CA TYR A 144 -36.07 -2.13 -27.08
C TYR A 144 -35.60 -3.04 -25.94
N LYS A 145 -34.75 -4.02 -26.24
CA LYS A 145 -34.21 -4.92 -25.21
C LYS A 145 -32.90 -5.56 -25.63
N ALA A 146 -31.99 -5.73 -24.68
CA ALA A 146 -30.75 -6.47 -24.85
C ALA A 146 -30.55 -7.48 -23.71
N LYS A 147 -29.97 -8.62 -24.04
CA LYS A 147 -29.46 -9.62 -23.11
C LYS A 147 -27.94 -9.58 -23.21
N ILE A 148 -27.29 -9.17 -22.12
CA ILE A 148 -25.85 -8.89 -22.07
C ILE A 148 -25.21 -9.95 -21.18
N LYS A 149 -24.35 -10.79 -21.74
CA LYS A 149 -23.57 -11.80 -21.02
C LYS A 149 -22.15 -11.29 -20.85
N VAL A 150 -21.64 -11.40 -19.63
CA VAL A 150 -20.34 -10.86 -19.26
C VAL A 150 -19.50 -11.98 -18.65
N GLN A 151 -18.26 -12.10 -19.13
CA GLN A 151 -17.21 -12.88 -18.49
C GLN A 151 -16.14 -11.91 -18.02
N GLN A 152 -16.07 -11.68 -16.71
CA GLN A 152 -15.11 -10.79 -16.06
C GLN A 152 -14.00 -11.61 -15.41
N GLN A 153 -12.75 -11.28 -15.71
CA GLN A 153 -11.59 -11.75 -14.97
C GLN A 153 -11.16 -10.71 -13.95
N TYR A 154 -10.67 -11.16 -12.80
CA TYR A 154 -10.17 -10.30 -11.75
C TYR A 154 -8.76 -10.73 -11.33
N LEU A 155 -8.02 -9.79 -10.77
CA LEU A 155 -6.72 -10.06 -10.13
C LEU A 155 -6.88 -10.71 -8.74
N THR A 156 -8.12 -10.84 -8.26
CA THR A 156 -8.53 -11.45 -6.99
C THR A 156 -9.80 -12.29 -7.18
N ASN A 157 -10.39 -12.79 -6.09
CA ASN A 157 -11.70 -13.43 -6.08
C ASN A 157 -12.36 -13.28 -4.69
N ALA A 158 -13.65 -13.63 -4.58
CA ALA A 158 -14.39 -13.49 -3.33
C ALA A 158 -13.76 -14.19 -2.11
N VAL A 159 -13.12 -15.35 -2.28
CA VAL A 159 -12.46 -16.08 -1.18
C VAL A 159 -11.19 -15.35 -0.73
N HIS A 160 -10.43 -14.80 -1.68
CA HIS A 160 -9.25 -14.00 -1.37
C HIS A 160 -9.63 -12.69 -0.69
N GLU A 161 -10.70 -12.04 -1.13
CA GLU A 161 -11.16 -10.78 -0.53
C GLU A 161 -11.72 -10.98 0.88
N GLN A 162 -12.44 -12.07 1.12
CA GLN A 162 -12.82 -12.45 2.49
C GLN A 162 -11.58 -12.63 3.38
N TYR A 163 -10.54 -13.30 2.89
CA TYR A 163 -9.28 -13.44 3.64
C TYR A 163 -8.62 -12.07 3.92
N VAL A 164 -8.62 -11.17 2.93
CA VAL A 164 -8.09 -9.81 3.09
C VAL A 164 -8.87 -9.07 4.18
N ASP A 165 -10.20 -9.09 4.15
CA ASP A 165 -11.07 -8.46 5.14
C ASP A 165 -10.79 -9.00 6.56
N GLU A 166 -10.77 -10.32 6.73
CA GLU A 166 -10.52 -10.96 8.02
C GLU A 166 -9.11 -10.63 8.55
N ARG A 167 -8.12 -10.59 7.66
CA ARG A 167 -6.74 -10.28 8.03
C ARG A 167 -6.56 -8.82 8.41
N ILE A 168 -7.15 -7.88 7.66
CA ILE A 168 -7.13 -6.46 8.00
C ILE A 168 -7.81 -6.25 9.36
N ALA A 169 -9.00 -6.82 9.57
CA ALA A 169 -9.69 -6.72 10.86
C ALA A 169 -8.83 -7.23 12.03
N ALA A 170 -8.12 -8.35 11.86
CA ALA A 170 -7.22 -8.89 12.87
C ALA A 170 -6.01 -7.96 13.14
N ILE A 171 -5.43 -7.35 12.10
CA ILE A 171 -4.33 -6.40 12.24
C ILE A 171 -4.80 -5.15 13.00
N LEU A 172 -5.94 -4.58 12.60
CA LEU A 172 -6.47 -3.36 13.20
C LEU A 172 -6.94 -3.59 14.65
N ALA A 173 -7.40 -4.79 14.99
CA ALA A 173 -7.75 -5.15 16.38
C ALA A 173 -6.54 -5.19 17.33
N SER A 174 -5.31 -5.22 16.82
CA SER A 174 -4.09 -5.21 17.63
C SER A 174 -3.68 -3.80 18.12
N VAL A 175 -4.36 -2.75 17.65
CA VAL A 175 -4.08 -1.35 18.00
C VAL A 175 -5.32 -0.62 18.51
N ASP A 176 -5.14 0.35 19.40
CA ASP A 176 -6.23 1.20 19.86
C ASP A 176 -6.48 2.34 18.87
N VAL A 177 -7.20 2.02 17.79
CA VAL A 177 -7.51 2.93 16.68
C VAL A 177 -8.22 4.22 17.11
N ASN A 178 -8.93 4.21 18.24
CA ASN A 178 -9.68 5.36 18.75
C ASN A 178 -8.79 6.38 19.46
N SER A 179 -7.62 5.95 19.93
CA SER A 179 -6.62 6.83 20.54
C SER A 179 -5.71 7.51 19.51
N MET A 180 -5.70 7.02 18.27
CA MET A 180 -4.78 7.45 17.21
C MET A 180 -5.34 8.65 16.44
N SER A 181 -4.47 9.65 16.23
CA SER A 181 -4.67 10.72 15.25
C SER A 181 -4.65 10.19 13.80
N ASP A 182 -5.13 10.99 12.85
CA ASP A 182 -5.07 10.66 11.42
C ASP A 182 -3.63 10.38 10.96
N PHE A 183 -2.67 11.17 11.43
CA PHE A 183 -1.25 10.95 11.15
C PHE A 183 -0.78 9.59 11.64
N GLU A 184 -1.11 9.23 12.89
CA GLU A 184 -0.71 7.95 13.48
C GLU A 184 -1.36 6.77 12.74
N LYS A 185 -2.62 6.89 12.32
CA LYS A 185 -3.31 5.87 11.51
C LYS A 185 -2.62 5.66 10.17
N VAL A 186 -2.29 6.75 9.46
CA VAL A 186 -1.60 6.65 8.16
C VAL A 186 -0.20 6.08 8.32
N LYS A 187 0.54 6.53 9.34
CA LYS A 187 1.87 6.02 9.64
C LYS A 187 1.84 4.52 9.98
N PHE A 188 0.88 4.09 10.80
CA PHE A 188 0.71 2.69 11.15
C PHE A 188 0.51 1.81 9.91
N VAL A 189 -0.37 2.20 8.99
CA VAL A 189 -0.60 1.44 7.75
C VAL A 189 0.66 1.41 6.87
N ASN A 190 1.32 2.55 6.67
CA ASN A 190 2.57 2.61 5.93
C ASN A 190 3.62 1.65 6.51
N ASP A 191 3.87 1.77 7.81
CA ASP A 191 4.90 0.99 8.50
C ASP A 191 4.55 -0.50 8.50
N TYR A 192 3.28 -0.85 8.69
CA TYR A 192 2.83 -2.23 8.65
C TYR A 192 3.10 -2.85 7.28
N ILE A 193 2.68 -2.18 6.20
CA ILE A 193 2.85 -2.71 4.84
C ILE A 193 4.33 -2.85 4.50
N VAL A 194 5.13 -1.80 4.73
CA VAL A 194 6.57 -1.81 4.41
C VAL A 194 7.32 -2.89 5.20
N LYS A 195 7.03 -3.08 6.50
CA LYS A 195 7.75 -4.07 7.31
C LYS A 195 7.37 -5.52 7.01
N ASN A 196 6.20 -5.74 6.40
CA ASN A 196 5.65 -7.09 6.20
C ASN A 196 5.57 -7.48 4.71
N THR A 197 6.16 -6.68 3.82
CA THR A 197 6.10 -6.93 2.39
C THR A 197 7.45 -6.71 1.75
N VAL A 198 7.80 -7.56 0.78
CA VAL A 198 8.95 -7.38 -0.10
C VAL A 198 8.45 -7.10 -1.51
N TYR A 199 8.98 -6.05 -2.14
CA TYR A 199 8.64 -5.75 -3.52
C TYR A 199 9.08 -6.89 -4.45
N SER A 200 8.11 -7.58 -5.08
CA SER A 200 8.37 -8.76 -5.88
C SER A 200 7.21 -9.13 -6.79
N THR A 201 7.53 -9.67 -7.97
CA THR A 201 6.57 -10.32 -8.88
C THR A 201 6.53 -11.83 -8.71
N ASP A 202 7.40 -12.40 -7.86
CA ASP A 202 7.50 -13.84 -7.62
C ASP A 202 6.47 -14.29 -6.59
N THR A 203 5.22 -14.39 -7.05
CA THR A 203 4.05 -14.75 -6.24
C THR A 203 3.22 -15.84 -6.90
N SER A 204 2.53 -16.65 -6.10
CA SER A 204 1.57 -17.64 -6.61
C SER A 204 0.20 -17.00 -6.91
N LEU A 205 -0.15 -15.99 -6.12
CA LEU A 205 -1.26 -15.07 -6.36
C LEU A 205 -0.85 -13.94 -7.30
N SER A 206 -1.80 -13.11 -7.76
CA SER A 206 -1.47 -11.92 -8.53
C SER A 206 -0.67 -10.94 -7.65
N PRO A 207 0.57 -10.55 -8.02
CA PRO A 207 1.38 -9.62 -7.23
C PRO A 207 0.76 -8.21 -7.17
N HIS A 208 -0.25 -7.97 -8.02
CA HIS A 208 -1.05 -6.75 -8.08
C HIS A 208 -2.22 -6.73 -7.08
N SER A 209 -2.47 -7.82 -6.34
CA SER A 209 -3.60 -7.91 -5.41
C SER A 209 -3.16 -7.64 -3.97
N ALA A 210 -4.05 -7.05 -3.17
CA ALA A 210 -3.83 -6.92 -1.72
C ALA A 210 -3.69 -8.29 -1.03
N CYS A 211 -4.32 -9.34 -1.58
CA CYS A 211 -4.22 -10.70 -1.07
C CYS A 211 -2.79 -11.27 -1.19
N ALA A 212 -2.08 -11.03 -2.30
CA ALA A 212 -0.68 -11.44 -2.42
C ALA A 212 0.20 -10.76 -1.37
N VAL A 213 0.01 -9.46 -1.16
CA VAL A 213 0.73 -8.69 -0.15
C VAL A 213 0.52 -9.28 1.25
N LEU A 214 -0.72 -9.61 1.64
CA LEU A 214 -1.03 -10.15 2.97
C LEU A 214 -0.73 -11.65 3.17
N LYS A 215 -0.75 -12.45 2.10
CA LYS A 215 -0.62 -13.91 2.20
C LYS A 215 0.78 -14.40 1.89
N GLU A 216 1.47 -13.71 1.00
CA GLU A 216 2.80 -14.09 0.52
C GLU A 216 3.88 -13.09 0.93
N ASN A 217 3.51 -11.99 1.61
CA ASN A 217 4.42 -10.90 2.00
C ASN A 217 5.19 -10.35 0.79
N LYS A 218 4.54 -10.34 -0.37
CA LYS A 218 5.13 -9.95 -1.65
C LYS A 218 4.09 -9.27 -2.53
N GLY A 219 4.52 -8.29 -3.31
CA GLY A 219 3.68 -7.67 -4.32
C GLY A 219 4.38 -6.55 -5.07
N VAL A 220 3.64 -5.89 -5.95
CA VAL A 220 4.07 -4.69 -6.67
C VAL A 220 3.21 -3.49 -6.28
N CYS A 221 3.51 -2.31 -6.84
CA CYS A 221 2.93 -1.04 -6.42
C CYS A 221 1.40 -1.04 -6.27
N GLN A 222 0.69 -1.68 -7.20
CA GLN A 222 -0.75 -1.83 -7.15
C GLN A 222 -1.23 -2.63 -5.93
N GLY A 223 -0.58 -3.75 -5.59
CA GLY A 223 -0.93 -4.54 -4.40
C GLY A 223 -0.71 -3.75 -3.11
N TYR A 224 0.40 -3.02 -3.02
CA TYR A 224 0.72 -2.14 -1.88
C TYR A 224 -0.35 -1.04 -1.72
N ALA A 225 -0.63 -0.32 -2.80
CA ALA A 225 -1.57 0.79 -2.80
C ALA A 225 -3.03 0.36 -2.56
N LEU A 226 -3.42 -0.85 -3.00
CA LEU A 226 -4.75 -1.41 -2.73
C LEU A 226 -4.90 -1.87 -1.28
N LEU A 227 -3.86 -2.48 -0.70
CA LEU A 227 -3.87 -2.82 0.72
C LEU A 227 -3.93 -1.55 1.59
N ALA A 228 -3.10 -0.55 1.27
CA ALA A 228 -3.11 0.74 1.97
C ALA A 228 -4.47 1.42 1.87
N LEU A 229 -5.07 1.49 0.66
CA LEU A 229 -6.40 2.03 0.43
C LEU A 229 -7.44 1.41 1.37
N LYS A 230 -7.45 0.08 1.46
CA LYS A 230 -8.44 -0.66 2.23
C LYS A 230 -8.24 -0.48 3.74
N MET A 231 -7.02 -0.68 4.24
CA MET A 231 -6.70 -0.48 5.66
C MET A 231 -6.99 0.95 6.13
N LEU A 232 -6.69 1.96 5.31
CA LEU A 232 -6.93 3.37 5.66
C LEU A 232 -8.41 3.73 5.68
N ARG A 233 -9.19 3.23 4.71
CA ARG A 233 -10.65 3.40 4.72
C ARG A 233 -11.30 2.75 5.92
N ASP A 234 -10.85 1.55 6.31
CA ASP A 234 -11.32 0.85 7.52
C ASP A 234 -10.97 1.61 8.81
N LEU A 235 -9.91 2.43 8.79
CA LEU A 235 -9.54 3.34 9.87
C LEU A 235 -10.27 4.71 9.84
N GLY A 236 -11.19 4.88 8.88
CA GLY A 236 -11.97 6.10 8.69
C GLY A 236 -11.22 7.23 7.97
N ILE A 237 -10.09 6.94 7.32
CA ILE A 237 -9.31 7.92 6.57
C ILE A 237 -9.82 7.96 5.12
N GLU A 238 -10.31 9.13 4.69
CA GLU A 238 -10.66 9.37 3.29
C GLU A 238 -9.41 9.13 2.42
N THR A 239 -9.48 8.09 1.59
CA THR A 239 -8.35 7.62 0.78
C THR A 239 -8.78 7.31 -0.65
N LEU A 240 -7.99 7.79 -1.60
CA LEU A 240 -8.15 7.58 -3.04
C LEU A 240 -6.98 6.76 -3.57
N TYR A 241 -7.27 5.85 -4.49
CA TYR A 241 -6.27 5.18 -5.32
C TYR A 241 -5.87 6.11 -6.46
N VAL A 242 -4.58 6.27 -6.70
CA VAL A 242 -4.05 7.08 -7.80
C VAL A 242 -3.31 6.18 -8.77
N VAL A 243 -3.62 6.32 -10.06
CA VAL A 243 -2.89 5.69 -11.15
C VAL A 243 -2.14 6.78 -11.92
N GLY A 244 -0.88 6.48 -12.25
CA GLY A 244 -0.04 7.40 -12.99
C GLY A 244 1.21 6.71 -13.53
N GLU A 245 2.27 7.50 -13.68
CA GLU A 245 3.53 7.05 -14.25
C GLU A 245 4.71 7.60 -13.43
N VAL A 246 5.78 6.82 -13.40
CA VAL A 246 7.12 7.19 -12.93
C VAL A 246 8.11 6.89 -14.05
N HIS A 247 9.39 7.23 -13.85
CA HIS A 247 10.42 7.02 -14.88
C HIS A 247 10.58 5.55 -15.34
N THR A 248 10.21 4.57 -14.51
CA THR A 248 10.25 3.14 -14.83
C THR A 248 8.95 2.60 -15.46
N GLY A 249 7.94 3.45 -15.67
CA GLY A 249 6.67 3.07 -16.28
C GLY A 249 5.44 3.33 -15.41
N PRO A 250 4.33 2.62 -15.68
CA PRO A 250 3.08 2.75 -14.92
C PRO A 250 3.27 2.50 -13.42
N HIS A 251 2.60 3.30 -12.59
CA HIS A 251 2.70 3.23 -11.15
C HIS A 251 1.37 3.51 -10.46
N ALA A 252 1.27 3.07 -9.21
CA ALA A 252 0.08 3.25 -8.39
C ALA A 252 0.45 3.57 -6.94
N TRP A 253 -0.28 4.51 -6.35
CA TRP A 253 -0.10 4.97 -4.97
C TRP A 253 -1.42 5.51 -4.41
N ASN A 254 -1.41 6.16 -3.25
CA ASN A 254 -2.62 6.71 -2.64
C ASN A 254 -2.57 8.23 -2.42
N LEU A 255 -3.73 8.86 -2.49
CA LEU A 255 -3.99 10.18 -1.88
C LEU A 255 -4.79 9.96 -0.59
N VAL A 256 -4.32 10.53 0.51
CA VAL A 256 -4.89 10.36 1.84
C VAL A 256 -5.22 11.72 2.44
N LYS A 257 -6.35 11.82 3.13
CA LYS A 257 -6.76 13.06 3.82
C LYS A 257 -6.41 12.98 5.30
N VAL A 258 -5.49 13.84 5.74
CA VAL A 258 -5.00 13.87 7.12
C VAL A 258 -5.27 15.24 7.71
N ASP A 259 -6.02 15.29 8.82
CA ASP A 259 -6.44 16.54 9.46
C ASP A 259 -7.15 17.51 8.49
N GLY A 260 -7.93 16.96 7.55
CA GLY A 260 -8.68 17.73 6.54
C GLY A 260 -7.92 18.13 5.27
N GLU A 261 -6.60 17.88 5.21
CA GLU A 261 -5.74 18.23 4.07
C GLU A 261 -5.34 16.97 3.29
N TRP A 262 -5.25 17.07 1.96
CA TRP A 262 -4.82 15.96 1.10
C TRP A 262 -3.30 15.86 1.00
N TYR A 263 -2.80 14.61 0.98
CA TYR A 263 -1.38 14.30 0.79
C TYR A 263 -1.19 13.02 -0.02
N HIS A 264 -0.09 12.94 -0.75
CA HIS A 264 0.36 11.72 -1.40
C HIS A 264 1.01 10.76 -0.40
N LEU A 265 0.68 9.47 -0.53
CA LEU A 265 1.29 8.36 0.19
C LEU A 265 1.66 7.28 -0.82
N ASP A 266 2.95 7.03 -0.99
CA ASP A 266 3.44 5.89 -1.76
C ASP A 266 4.17 4.90 -0.84
N THR A 267 3.43 3.90 -0.38
CA THR A 267 3.95 2.83 0.47
C THR A 267 5.01 1.98 -0.24
N THR A 268 4.97 1.90 -1.57
CA THR A 268 5.91 1.11 -2.36
C THR A 268 7.29 1.75 -2.37
N TRP A 269 7.36 3.06 -2.58
CA TRP A 269 8.63 3.78 -2.59
C TRP A 269 9.12 4.16 -1.17
N ASN A 270 8.30 3.94 -0.15
CA ASN A 270 8.69 3.89 1.26
C ASN A 270 9.27 2.55 1.68
N ASP A 271 9.12 1.50 0.86
CA ASP A 271 9.74 0.19 1.04
C ASP A 271 11.22 0.23 0.60
N PRO A 272 12.20 0.00 1.50
CA PRO A 272 13.61 0.00 1.13
C PRO A 272 13.96 -1.16 0.18
N VAL A 273 14.57 -0.82 -0.95
CA VAL A 273 15.21 -1.81 -1.86
C VAL A 273 16.74 -1.65 -1.81
N PRO A 274 17.53 -2.74 -1.62
CA PRO A 274 17.08 -4.10 -1.30
C PRO A 274 16.37 -4.15 0.06
N ASP A 275 15.52 -5.16 0.27
CA ASP A 275 14.77 -5.34 1.52
C ASP A 275 15.72 -5.32 2.74
N ARG A 276 15.28 -4.61 3.78
CA ARG A 276 16.02 -4.42 5.03
C ARG A 276 15.19 -4.88 6.25
N GLY A 277 14.19 -5.73 6.03
CA GLY A 277 13.32 -6.27 7.07
C GLY A 277 12.52 -5.16 7.77
N ASN A 278 12.78 -4.91 9.05
CA ASN A 278 11.98 -3.98 9.86
C ASN A 278 12.23 -2.48 9.55
N ALA A 279 13.04 -2.16 8.55
CA ALA A 279 13.36 -0.77 8.20
C ALA A 279 12.26 -0.15 7.33
N VAL A 280 11.86 1.07 7.68
CA VAL A 280 10.87 1.86 6.91
C VAL A 280 11.51 3.16 6.47
N ARG A 281 11.29 3.55 5.21
CA ARG A 281 11.58 4.91 4.72
C ARG A 281 10.29 5.72 4.71
N TYR A 282 10.43 7.04 4.75
CA TYR A 282 9.29 7.98 4.72
C TYR A 282 9.40 8.99 3.57
N GLN A 283 10.25 8.71 2.58
CA GLN A 283 10.55 9.63 1.49
C GLN A 283 9.30 10.08 0.71
N TYR A 284 8.31 9.20 0.56
CA TYR A 284 7.03 9.45 -0.10
C TYR A 284 5.85 9.35 0.89
N PHE A 285 6.09 9.74 2.14
CA PHE A 285 5.08 9.80 3.19
C PHE A 285 4.51 11.22 3.34
N LEU A 286 3.21 11.37 3.08
CA LEU A 286 2.44 12.61 3.22
C LEU A 286 3.04 13.82 2.47
N LEU A 287 3.28 13.65 1.16
CA LEU A 287 3.84 14.70 0.29
C LEU A 287 2.77 15.59 -0.35
N ASP A 288 3.16 16.82 -0.68
CA ASP A 288 2.37 17.72 -1.54
C ASP A 288 2.57 17.43 -3.03
N ASP A 289 1.63 17.89 -3.86
CA ASP A 289 1.62 17.77 -5.32
C ASP A 289 2.96 18.23 -5.93
N ALA A 290 3.52 19.36 -5.47
CA ALA A 290 4.72 19.93 -6.11
C ALA A 290 5.96 19.07 -5.84
N THR A 291 6.03 18.44 -4.67
CA THR A 291 7.09 17.48 -4.35
C THR A 291 6.90 16.17 -5.12
N MET A 292 5.68 15.63 -5.16
CA MET A 292 5.37 14.38 -5.86
C MET A 292 5.63 14.48 -7.38
N LYS A 293 5.36 15.65 -8.00
CA LYS A 293 5.58 15.90 -9.44
C LYS A 293 7.05 15.88 -9.90
N LEU A 294 8.00 15.87 -8.97
CA LEU A 294 9.42 15.81 -9.31
C LEU A 294 9.77 14.52 -10.06
N ASP A 295 9.08 13.42 -9.75
CA ASP A 295 9.32 12.09 -10.32
C ASP A 295 8.06 11.29 -10.65
N HIS A 296 6.87 11.73 -10.20
CA HIS A 296 5.58 11.14 -10.58
C HIS A 296 4.79 12.03 -11.55
N ARG A 297 3.93 11.39 -12.34
CA ARG A 297 2.97 12.01 -13.25
C ARG A 297 1.60 11.37 -13.08
N TRP A 298 0.54 12.18 -13.02
CA TRP A 298 -0.85 11.72 -13.01
C TRP A 298 -1.75 12.74 -13.70
N ASN A 299 -2.97 12.34 -14.05
CA ASN A 299 -3.98 13.29 -14.50
C ASN A 299 -4.53 14.07 -13.32
N GLU A 300 -4.02 15.28 -13.15
CA GLU A 300 -4.36 16.19 -12.06
C GLU A 300 -5.83 16.58 -11.94
N ALA A 301 -6.61 16.47 -13.01
CA ALA A 301 -8.03 16.82 -13.02
C ALA A 301 -8.90 15.78 -12.29
N ASP A 302 -8.39 14.56 -12.13
CA ASP A 302 -9.14 13.44 -11.58
C ASP A 302 -9.10 13.40 -10.04
N TYR A 303 -8.27 14.25 -9.41
CA TYR A 303 -7.98 14.17 -7.98
C TYR A 303 -7.98 15.54 -7.28
N PRO A 304 -8.28 15.59 -5.97
CA PRO A 304 -8.11 16.79 -5.16
C PRO A 304 -6.64 17.20 -5.06
N LYS A 305 -6.39 18.49 -4.80
CA LYS A 305 -5.03 19.04 -4.71
C LYS A 305 -4.42 18.80 -3.33
N ALA A 306 -3.20 18.23 -3.29
CA ALA A 306 -2.38 18.18 -2.09
C ALA A 306 -1.40 19.37 -2.07
N ILE A 307 -1.65 20.38 -1.23
CA ILE A 307 -0.85 21.62 -1.22
C ILE A 307 -0.07 21.78 0.10
N SER A 308 -0.56 21.17 1.18
CA SER A 308 0.02 21.32 2.51
C SER A 308 1.42 20.69 2.59
N LYS A 309 2.34 21.40 3.25
CA LYS A 309 3.72 20.96 3.52
C LYS A 309 3.96 20.59 4.98
N LYS A 310 2.88 20.41 5.76
CA LYS A 310 2.93 20.14 7.21
C LYS A 310 3.87 18.99 7.56
N TYR A 311 3.86 17.93 6.76
CA TYR A 311 4.59 16.70 7.03
C TYR A 311 5.88 16.52 6.22
N THR A 312 6.35 17.53 5.48
CA THR A 312 7.57 17.44 4.63
C THR A 312 8.85 17.10 5.41
N VAL A 313 8.85 17.20 6.75
CA VAL A 313 9.98 16.70 7.55
C VAL A 313 10.13 15.18 7.45
N MET A 314 9.03 14.44 7.29
CA MET A 314 9.00 12.98 7.21
C MET A 314 9.80 12.48 6.01
N SER A 315 9.74 13.15 4.87
CA SER A 315 10.50 12.75 3.67
C SER A 315 12.02 12.82 3.81
N LYS A 316 12.51 13.42 4.90
CA LYS A 316 13.94 13.52 5.21
C LYS A 316 14.42 12.39 6.13
N ILE A 317 13.51 11.55 6.61
CA ILE A 317 13.75 10.51 7.60
C ILE A 317 14.18 9.22 6.91
N ASP A 318 15.39 8.76 7.23
CA ASP A 318 15.88 7.41 6.97
C ASP A 318 16.48 6.83 8.26
N HIS A 319 16.56 5.50 8.37
CA HIS A 319 17.03 4.79 9.56
C HIS A 319 16.46 5.36 10.88
N ALA A 320 15.16 5.24 11.10
CA ALA A 320 14.49 5.85 12.25
C ALA A 320 14.42 4.93 13.48
N TYR A 321 14.51 5.53 14.66
CA TYR A 321 14.16 4.93 15.94
C TYR A 321 13.17 5.84 16.67
N GLU A 322 12.06 5.29 17.15
CA GLU A 322 10.99 6.05 17.79
C GLU A 322 10.90 5.74 19.27
N LYS A 323 10.78 6.80 20.09
CA LYS A 323 10.64 6.68 21.54
C LYS A 323 10.01 7.94 22.14
N ASP A 324 9.04 7.76 23.03
CA ASP A 324 8.43 8.82 23.85
C ASP A 324 7.96 10.05 23.05
N GLY A 325 7.35 9.84 21.87
CA GLY A 325 6.88 10.90 20.99
C GLY A 325 7.98 11.60 20.19
N TYR A 326 9.20 11.05 20.18
CA TYR A 326 10.31 11.52 19.37
C TYR A 326 10.70 10.49 18.29
N ILE A 327 11.12 11.00 17.13
CA ILE A 327 11.82 10.23 16.11
C ILE A 327 13.29 10.65 16.10
N TYR A 328 14.19 9.68 16.32
CA TYR A 328 15.63 9.81 16.14
C TYR A 328 15.99 9.24 14.78
N TYR A 329 16.58 10.03 13.89
CA TYR A 329 16.69 9.63 12.50
C TYR A 329 17.93 10.15 11.78
N SER A 330 18.29 9.45 10.70
CA SER A 330 19.29 9.85 9.73
C SER A 330 18.67 10.85 8.76
N ASN A 331 19.12 12.10 8.79
CA ASN A 331 18.57 13.14 7.93
C ASN A 331 19.24 13.14 6.55
N ILE A 332 18.56 12.60 5.55
CA ILE A 332 19.09 12.49 4.18
C ILE A 332 19.38 13.86 3.55
N ALA A 333 18.67 14.91 3.97
CA ALA A 333 18.87 16.28 3.48
C ALA A 333 20.07 17.00 4.14
N ASP A 334 20.65 16.43 5.21
CA ASP A 334 21.84 16.97 5.88
C ASP A 334 22.95 15.90 5.97
N ASP A 335 23.22 15.22 4.85
CA ASP A 335 24.25 14.17 4.71
C ASP A 335 24.16 13.10 5.81
N HIS A 336 22.97 12.53 6.02
CA HIS A 336 22.72 11.44 6.97
C HIS A 336 23.10 11.75 8.43
N ARG A 337 23.14 13.03 8.83
CA ARG A 337 23.40 13.40 10.24
C ARG A 337 22.23 13.00 11.13
N LEU A 338 22.51 12.70 12.39
CA LEU A 338 21.49 12.31 13.36
C LEU A 338 20.69 13.52 13.85
N TYR A 339 19.37 13.43 13.71
CA TYR A 339 18.40 14.41 14.18
C TYR A 339 17.41 13.77 15.16
N ARG A 340 16.74 14.63 15.93
CA ARG A 340 15.62 14.30 16.80
C ARG A 340 14.44 15.21 16.45
N LEU A 341 13.31 14.62 16.05
CA LEU A 341 12.05 15.28 15.79
C LEU A 341 11.07 15.01 16.94
N ASN A 342 10.47 16.04 17.51
CA ASN A 342 9.33 15.92 18.43
C ASN A 342 8.03 15.93 17.62
N LEU A 343 7.23 14.87 17.73
CA LEU A 343 6.01 14.71 16.92
C LEU A 343 4.89 15.67 17.32
N SER A 344 4.83 16.11 18.58
CA SER A 344 3.76 17.00 19.06
C SER A 344 4.01 18.48 18.74
N THR A 345 5.27 18.92 18.76
CA THR A 345 5.66 20.33 18.59
C THR A 345 6.27 20.63 17.22
N GLY A 346 6.70 19.59 16.48
CA GLY A 346 7.48 19.75 15.26
C GLY A 346 8.91 20.22 15.50
N GLU A 347 9.37 20.34 16.76
CA GLU A 347 10.77 20.69 17.08
C GLU A 347 11.71 19.67 16.43
N ASN A 348 12.61 20.14 15.57
CA ASN A 348 13.56 19.29 14.88
C ASN A 348 15.00 19.76 15.16
N LYS A 349 15.77 18.95 15.89
CA LYS A 349 17.10 19.30 16.39
C LYS A 349 18.15 18.32 15.89
N ARG A 350 19.26 18.83 15.33
CA ARG A 350 20.44 18.01 15.05
C ARG A 350 21.13 17.61 16.35
N LEU A 351 21.37 16.32 16.55
CA LEU A 351 22.07 15.80 17.73
C LEU A 351 23.59 15.73 17.53
N THR A 352 24.05 15.34 16.34
CA THR A 352 25.48 15.28 16.02
C THR A 352 25.78 15.65 14.56
N LYS A 353 27.05 15.97 14.28
CA LYS A 353 27.60 16.11 12.92
C LYS A 353 28.01 14.77 12.31
N SER A 354 27.99 13.69 13.09
CA SER A 354 28.29 12.35 12.59
C SER A 354 27.16 11.80 11.72
N ARG A 355 27.55 11.13 10.64
CA ARG A 355 26.65 10.40 9.74
C ARG A 355 26.20 9.13 10.45
N ALA A 356 24.90 9.04 10.75
CA ALA A 356 24.30 7.96 11.53
C ALA A 356 23.38 7.12 10.65
N GLN A 357 23.60 5.81 10.62
CA GLN A 357 22.73 4.83 9.95
C GLN A 357 22.46 3.67 10.90
N TYR A 358 21.44 2.86 10.59
CA TYR A 358 21.01 1.71 11.40
C TYR A 358 20.80 2.11 12.87
N ILE A 359 19.85 3.02 13.11
CA ILE A 359 19.66 3.66 14.41
C ILE A 359 18.72 2.80 15.26
N VAL A 360 19.13 2.52 16.50
CA VAL A 360 18.32 1.85 17.53
C VAL A 360 18.53 2.52 18.88
N GLY A 361 17.72 2.22 19.89
CA GLY A 361 17.88 2.83 21.21
C GLY A 361 17.42 1.96 22.36
N LEU A 362 17.96 2.24 23.54
CA LEU A 362 17.55 1.65 24.82
C LEU A 362 17.79 2.65 25.95
N GLY A 363 16.77 2.90 26.78
CA GLY A 363 16.88 3.92 27.83
C GLY A 363 17.18 5.30 27.26
N GLU A 364 18.16 6.01 27.80
CA GLU A 364 18.57 7.34 27.32
C GLU A 364 19.62 7.29 26.20
N TRP A 365 19.91 6.11 25.65
CA TRP A 365 20.93 5.92 24.65
C TRP A 365 20.35 5.62 23.27
N ILE A 366 20.95 6.26 22.27
CA ILE A 366 20.80 5.95 20.86
C ILE A 366 22.10 5.32 20.38
N PHE A 367 22.00 4.19 19.69
CA PHE A 367 23.11 3.46 19.06
C PHE A 367 22.98 3.55 17.54
N PHE A 368 24.10 3.70 16.85
CA PHE A 368 24.10 3.83 15.40
C PHE A 368 25.46 3.45 14.80
N SER A 369 25.43 3.07 13.53
CA SER A 369 26.64 2.94 12.72
C SER A 369 27.12 4.32 12.27
N ASN A 370 28.32 4.71 12.70
CA ASN A 370 28.92 6.03 12.47
C ASN A 370 29.75 6.04 11.18
N TYR A 371 29.10 6.41 10.08
CA TYR A 371 29.71 6.45 8.76
C TYR A 371 30.73 7.59 8.59
N SER A 372 30.81 8.54 9.52
CA SER A 372 31.91 9.51 9.58
C SER A 372 33.22 8.93 10.13
N LYS A 373 33.16 7.73 10.70
CA LYS A 373 34.29 7.05 11.36
C LYS A 373 34.48 5.62 10.86
N GLY A 374 34.14 5.33 9.60
CA GLY A 374 34.31 3.98 9.02
C GLY A 374 33.21 3.00 9.42
N ALA A 375 31.99 3.48 9.65
CA ALA A 375 30.82 2.69 10.05
C ALA A 375 31.01 1.94 11.38
N TYR A 376 31.77 2.54 12.30
CA TYR A 376 31.96 2.04 13.67
C TYR A 376 30.69 2.20 14.49
N LEU A 377 30.45 1.29 15.43
CA LEU A 377 29.33 1.43 16.35
C LEU A 377 29.59 2.59 17.33
N ALA A 378 28.68 3.54 17.32
CA ALA A 378 28.66 4.67 18.24
C ALA A 378 27.40 4.66 19.10
N ARG A 379 27.46 5.38 20.22
CA ARG A 379 26.31 5.75 21.03
C ARG A 379 26.29 7.25 21.29
N ILE A 380 25.11 7.79 21.57
CA ILE A 380 24.89 9.18 21.98
C ILE A 380 23.66 9.25 22.88
N ARG A 381 23.62 10.18 23.83
CA ARG A 381 22.43 10.41 24.66
C ARG A 381 21.30 11.02 23.82
N THR A 382 20.06 10.79 24.24
CA THR A 382 18.84 11.33 23.60
C THR A 382 18.78 12.87 23.54
N ASP A 383 19.58 13.57 24.34
CA ASP A 383 19.72 15.04 24.31
C ASP A 383 20.83 15.53 23.36
N GLY A 384 21.65 14.62 22.84
CA GLY A 384 22.81 14.86 21.97
C GLY A 384 24.16 14.91 22.69
N SER A 385 24.21 14.66 24.00
CA SER A 385 25.46 14.63 24.77
C SER A 385 26.15 13.26 24.73
N ASP A 386 27.41 13.22 25.19
CA ASP A 386 28.17 11.99 25.45
C ASP A 386 28.30 11.01 24.25
N GLU A 387 28.54 11.58 23.05
CA GLU A 387 28.82 10.75 21.87
C GLU A 387 30.17 10.01 22.03
N SER A 388 30.16 8.69 21.86
CA SER A 388 31.35 7.84 21.96
C SER A 388 31.31 6.63 21.02
N ILE A 389 32.48 6.19 20.56
CA ILE A 389 32.63 4.94 19.80
C ILE A 389 32.78 3.77 20.78
N ILE A 390 31.97 2.72 20.61
CA ILE A 390 31.94 1.55 21.49
C ILE A 390 32.37 0.24 20.81
N TYR A 391 32.45 0.21 19.47
CA TYR A 391 33.01 -0.90 18.71
C TYR A 391 33.71 -0.37 17.44
N ARG A 392 34.93 -0.84 17.15
CA ARG A 392 35.84 -0.26 16.12
C ARG A 392 36.02 -1.14 14.86
N GLU A 393 34.94 -1.77 14.44
CA GLU A 393 34.86 -2.40 13.12
C GLU A 393 33.59 -1.91 12.43
N LYS A 394 33.47 -2.17 11.13
CA LYS A 394 32.28 -1.83 10.36
C LYS A 394 31.08 -2.61 10.88
N VAL A 395 29.99 -1.89 11.12
CA VAL A 395 28.75 -2.43 11.66
C VAL A 395 27.55 -2.04 10.79
N SER A 396 26.64 -2.99 10.55
CA SER A 396 25.32 -2.80 9.95
C SER A 396 24.23 -3.53 10.74
N ASP A 397 22.97 -3.32 10.36
CA ASP A 397 21.81 -4.11 10.81
C ASP A 397 21.68 -4.23 12.33
N LEU A 398 21.70 -3.08 13.01
CA LEU A 398 21.55 -3.01 14.46
C LEU A 398 20.12 -3.39 14.88
N LEU A 399 20.03 -4.16 15.96
CA LEU A 399 18.81 -4.53 16.67
C LEU A 399 19.07 -4.48 18.18
N VAL A 400 18.06 -4.07 18.95
CA VAL A 400 18.07 -4.23 20.41
C VAL A 400 17.06 -5.31 20.77
N GLU A 401 17.52 -6.34 21.49
CA GLU A 401 16.70 -7.45 21.95
C GLU A 401 17.19 -7.93 23.33
N ASP A 402 16.27 -8.04 24.30
CA ASP A 402 16.55 -8.52 25.66
C ASP A 402 17.75 -7.84 26.36
N GLY A 403 17.94 -6.54 26.14
CA GLY A 403 19.06 -5.78 26.71
C GLY A 403 20.41 -6.01 26.01
N TYR A 404 20.41 -6.67 24.86
CA TYR A 404 21.58 -6.83 24.00
C TYR A 404 21.44 -5.99 22.74
N LEU A 405 22.57 -5.49 22.26
CA LEU A 405 22.72 -4.98 20.92
C LEU A 405 23.23 -6.11 20.02
N ILE A 406 22.44 -6.45 19.01
CA ILE A 406 22.77 -7.42 17.98
C ILE A 406 23.09 -6.64 16.71
N PHE A 407 24.16 -7.02 16.00
CA PHE A 407 24.58 -6.31 14.80
C PHE A 407 25.45 -7.18 13.89
N ALA A 408 25.48 -6.86 12.60
CA ALA A 408 26.31 -7.54 11.62
C ALA A 408 27.68 -6.87 11.45
N THR A 409 28.72 -7.68 11.28
CA THR A 409 30.06 -7.26 10.83
C THR A 409 30.49 -8.09 9.63
N ASP A 410 31.64 -7.76 9.03
CA ASP A 410 32.21 -8.55 7.93
C ASP A 410 32.56 -10.00 8.35
N GLU A 411 32.61 -10.30 9.66
CA GLU A 411 32.82 -11.64 10.21
C GLU A 411 31.52 -12.36 10.61
N GLY A 412 30.36 -11.75 10.38
CA GLY A 412 29.04 -12.26 10.74
C GLY A 412 28.37 -11.53 11.89
N LEU A 413 27.30 -12.12 12.43
CA LEU A 413 26.51 -11.53 13.51
C LEU A 413 27.29 -11.53 14.84
N LYS A 414 27.27 -10.38 15.51
CA LYS A 414 27.81 -10.18 16.87
C LYS A 414 26.67 -9.80 17.82
N LYS A 415 26.87 -10.11 19.10
CA LYS A 415 25.94 -9.78 20.19
C LYS A 415 26.73 -9.14 21.32
N MET A 416 26.33 -7.95 21.75
CA MET A 416 26.97 -7.16 22.79
C MET A 416 25.96 -6.80 23.87
N GLU A 417 26.28 -7.06 25.13
CA GLU A 417 25.40 -6.73 26.26
C GLU A 417 25.39 -5.22 26.52
N ILE A 418 24.20 -4.63 26.65
CA ILE A 418 24.02 -3.21 26.98
C ILE A 418 24.04 -3.09 28.52
N ARG A 419 25.14 -3.50 29.18
CA ARG A 419 25.26 -3.33 30.64
C ARG A 419 25.53 -1.86 30.98
N ASN A 420 24.60 -1.23 31.72
CA ASN A 420 24.73 0.06 32.42
C ASN A 420 25.79 1.01 31.85
N PHE A 421 25.56 1.37 30.61
CA PHE A 421 26.40 2.23 29.80
C PHE A 421 26.17 3.71 30.11
#